data_AF-A0A7Y5MVB2-F1
#
_entry.id   AF-A0A7Y5MVB2-F1
#
_cell.length_a   1.000
_cell.length_b   1.000
_cell.length_c   1.000
_cell.angle_alpha   90.00
_cell.angle_beta   90.00
_cell.angle_gamma   90.00
#
_symmetry.space_group_name_H-M   'P 1'
#
loop_
_entity.id
_entity.type
_entity.pdbx_description
1 polymer ?
#
loop_
_entity_poly.entity_id
_entity_poly.type
_entity_poly.pdbx_seq_one_letter_code
_entity_poly.pdbx_strand_id
1 'polypeptide(L)'
;MSTEQFNQEFGAIRGQLKSYILRITASVADTEDLVQDTYLKCVEKLDSFRGESSLKTWIFTIAFNLAKDNLRAKKRWAENVTDICKEAAMSNQAFFQEAMHIRMTSPQGHFEIREHIAFCFTCISKSLPLEQQICLLLKEVYEFKVHEIAQIIANTEAIVKYYLHTGRSKMVHIFEGRCALIKKEGICHQCSELNGIFNPKQKLQVELMKIEMAKEAENADKEHLFDLRMQIVQGIDPFGSNAAALQLHHLEHNRMVMENI
;
A
#
# COMPACT_ATOMS: atom_id res chain seq x y z
N MET A 1 26.16 -17.94 6.72
CA MET A 1 26.03 -16.56 7.23
C MET A 1 25.91 -16.64 8.74
N SER A 2 26.56 -15.76 9.52
CA SER A 2 26.42 -15.78 10.98
C SER A 2 25.06 -15.19 11.41
N THR A 3 24.56 -15.58 12.58
CA THR A 3 23.33 -15.01 13.15
C THR A 3 23.42 -13.51 13.37
N GLU A 4 24.59 -13.02 13.79
CA GLU A 4 24.84 -11.60 13.98
C GLU A 4 24.74 -10.81 12.66
N GLN A 5 25.38 -11.30 11.60
CA GLN A 5 25.30 -10.71 10.27
C GLN A 5 23.85 -10.71 9.77
N PHE A 6 23.14 -11.84 9.93
CA PHE A 6 21.74 -11.94 9.56
C PHE A 6 20.87 -10.91 10.28
N ASN A 7 21.04 -10.74 11.59
CA ASN A 7 20.25 -9.80 12.38
C ASN A 7 20.46 -8.35 11.91
N GLN A 8 21.70 -7.98 11.57
CA GLN A 8 22.00 -6.66 11.01
C GLN A 8 21.31 -6.44 9.65
N GLU A 9 21.44 -7.40 8.73
CA GLU A 9 20.85 -7.31 7.39
C GLU A 9 19.30 -7.35 7.46
N PHE A 10 18.72 -8.21 8.29
CA PHE A 10 17.28 -8.25 8.53
C PHE A 10 16.78 -6.91 9.10
N GLY A 11 17.50 -6.30 10.04
CA GLY A 11 17.18 -4.99 10.58
C GLY A 11 17.06 -3.91 9.51
N ALA A 12 17.97 -3.91 8.53
CA ALA A 12 17.92 -2.98 7.40
C ALA A 12 16.73 -3.24 6.44
N ILE A 13 16.30 -4.50 6.31
CA ILE A 13 15.20 -4.91 5.43
C ILE A 13 13.82 -4.76 6.11
N ARG A 14 13.78 -4.82 7.45
CA ARG A 14 12.55 -4.90 8.25
C ARG A 14 11.54 -3.80 7.93
N GLY A 15 11.99 -2.57 7.71
CA GLY A 15 11.10 -1.45 7.37
C GLY A 15 10.34 -1.68 6.06
N GLN A 16 11.07 -2.05 4.99
CA GLN A 16 10.46 -2.36 3.69
C GLN A 16 9.55 -3.59 3.77
N LEU A 17 9.97 -4.62 4.50
CA LEU A 17 9.18 -5.83 4.71
C LEU A 17 7.85 -5.52 5.43
N LYS A 18 7.91 -4.73 6.51
CA LYS A 18 6.75 -4.32 7.28
C LYS A 18 5.78 -3.49 6.44
N SER A 19 6.30 -2.53 5.67
CA SER A 19 5.52 -1.75 4.70
C SER A 19 4.85 -2.67 3.66
N TYR A 20 5.58 -3.63 3.10
CA TYR A 20 5.06 -4.57 2.10
C TYR A 20 3.91 -5.40 2.66
N ILE A 21 4.12 -5.98 3.84
CA ILE A 21 3.11 -6.82 4.49
C ILE A 21 1.86 -5.99 4.82
N LEU A 22 2.00 -4.76 5.35
CA LEU A 22 0.84 -3.90 5.59
C LEU A 22 0.07 -3.62 4.30
N ARG A 23 0.75 -3.36 3.19
CA ARG A 23 0.08 -3.03 1.93
C ARG A 23 -0.71 -4.21 1.35
N ILE A 24 -0.31 -5.45 1.61
CA ILE A 24 -1.07 -6.65 1.20
C ILE A 24 -2.17 -7.03 2.20
N THR A 25 -1.91 -6.92 3.51
CA THR A 25 -2.85 -7.33 4.57
C THR A 25 -3.88 -6.25 4.89
N ALA A 26 -3.54 -4.98 4.75
CA ALA A 26 -4.29 -3.83 5.28
C ALA A 26 -4.65 -3.98 6.77
N SER A 27 -3.82 -4.68 7.55
CA SER A 27 -4.04 -5.01 8.95
C SER A 27 -2.74 -4.81 9.71
N VAL A 28 -2.73 -3.93 10.71
CA VAL A 28 -1.53 -3.69 11.53
C VAL A 28 -1.19 -4.93 12.35
N ALA A 29 -2.20 -5.59 12.93
CA ALA A 29 -2.01 -6.82 13.70
C ALA A 29 -1.41 -7.94 12.85
N ASP A 30 -2.02 -8.27 11.71
CA ASP A 30 -1.47 -9.30 10.81
C ASP A 30 -0.06 -8.91 10.34
N THR A 31 0.24 -7.61 10.22
CA THR A 31 1.56 -7.15 9.79
C THR A 31 2.64 -7.43 10.82
N GLU A 32 2.41 -7.08 12.09
CA GLU A 32 3.39 -7.36 13.15
C GLU A 32 3.63 -8.86 13.30
N ASP A 33 2.55 -9.66 13.29
CA ASP A 33 2.62 -11.11 13.39
C ASP A 33 3.41 -11.72 12.23
N LEU A 34 3.08 -11.35 10.98
CA LEU A 34 3.76 -11.88 9.81
C LEU A 34 5.22 -11.43 9.72
N VAL A 35 5.57 -10.21 10.15
CA VAL A 35 6.98 -9.76 10.22
C VAL A 35 7.74 -10.60 11.25
N GLN A 36 7.15 -10.84 12.41
CA GLN A 36 7.74 -11.66 13.46
C GLN A 36 7.92 -13.11 13.02
N ASP A 37 6.87 -13.72 12.46
CA ASP A 37 6.91 -15.09 11.93
C ASP A 37 7.94 -15.23 10.79
N THR A 38 8.05 -14.20 9.94
CA THR A 38 9.08 -14.17 8.90
C THR A 38 10.47 -14.20 9.51
N TYR A 39 10.74 -13.37 10.52
CA TYR A 39 12.03 -13.36 11.21
C TYR A 39 12.34 -14.73 11.83
N LEU A 40 11.39 -15.31 12.59
CA LEU A 40 11.56 -16.60 13.23
C LEU A 40 11.85 -17.71 12.22
N LYS A 41 11.09 -17.76 11.11
CA LYS A 41 11.34 -18.73 10.03
C LYS A 41 12.68 -18.51 9.32
N CYS A 42 13.13 -17.26 9.17
CA CYS A 42 14.44 -16.98 8.61
C CYS A 42 15.56 -17.49 9.54
N VAL A 43 15.45 -17.27 10.86
CA VAL A 43 16.40 -17.79 11.84
C VAL A 43 16.42 -19.31 11.84
N GLU A 44 15.25 -19.96 11.85
CA GLU A 44 15.12 -21.42 11.79
C GLU A 44 15.77 -22.02 10.54
N LYS A 45 15.63 -21.33 9.40
CA LYS A 45 16.11 -21.79 8.10
C LYS A 45 17.46 -21.21 7.69
N LEU A 46 18.15 -20.51 8.58
CA LEU A 46 19.34 -19.75 8.23
C LEU A 46 20.44 -20.63 7.63
N ASP A 47 20.63 -21.83 8.19
CA ASP A 47 21.61 -22.81 7.72
C ASP A 47 21.29 -23.36 6.33
N SER A 48 20.04 -23.24 5.87
CA SER A 48 19.61 -23.65 4.53
C SER A 48 19.80 -22.56 3.47
N PHE A 49 20.14 -21.33 3.87
CA PHE A 49 20.36 -20.23 2.94
C PHE A 49 21.70 -20.42 2.19
N ARG A 50 21.60 -20.85 0.93
CA ARG A 50 22.75 -21.16 0.06
C ARG A 50 23.30 -19.97 -0.73
N GLY A 51 22.71 -18.78 -0.62
CA GLY A 51 23.14 -17.60 -1.39
C GLY A 51 22.82 -17.66 -2.90
N GLU A 52 21.88 -18.53 -3.30
CA GLU A 52 21.40 -18.64 -4.69
C GLU A 52 20.53 -17.42 -5.10
N SER A 53 20.09 -16.63 -4.13
CA SER A 53 19.43 -15.33 -4.30
C SER A 53 20.02 -14.32 -3.32
N SER A 54 19.68 -13.03 -3.47
CA SER A 54 19.95 -12.06 -2.41
C SER A 54 19.23 -12.45 -1.11
N LEU A 55 19.74 -12.00 0.03
CA LEU A 55 19.07 -12.22 1.32
C LEU A 55 17.69 -11.54 1.35
N LYS A 56 17.57 -10.34 0.74
CA LYS A 56 16.30 -9.63 0.59
C LYS A 56 15.27 -10.48 -0.16
N THR A 57 15.65 -11.06 -1.30
CA THR A 57 14.77 -11.93 -2.08
C THR A 57 14.35 -13.15 -1.25
N TRP A 58 15.28 -13.78 -0.54
CA TRP A 58 14.99 -14.94 0.31
C TRP A 58 14.02 -14.64 1.46
N ILE A 59 14.22 -13.52 2.17
CA ILE A 59 13.32 -13.05 3.23
C ILE A 59 11.92 -12.79 2.67
N PHE A 60 11.83 -12.10 1.53
CA PHE A 60 10.55 -11.81 0.89
C PHE A 60 9.85 -13.07 0.35
N THR A 61 10.58 -14.11 -0.06
CA THR A 61 10.01 -15.42 -0.39
C THR A 61 9.35 -16.07 0.84
N ILE A 62 10.00 -16.01 2.01
CA ILE A 62 9.43 -16.55 3.26
C ILE A 62 8.18 -15.75 3.66
N ALA A 63 8.27 -14.43 3.64
CA ALA A 63 7.16 -13.53 3.95
C ALA A 63 5.97 -13.70 3.00
N PHE A 64 6.23 -13.85 1.70
CA PHE A 64 5.22 -14.10 0.70
C PHE A 64 4.43 -15.37 1.01
N ASN A 65 5.11 -16.47 1.33
CA ASN A 65 4.42 -17.73 1.63
C ASN A 65 3.54 -17.60 2.88
N LEU A 66 4.06 -17.00 3.95
CA LEU A 66 3.30 -16.72 5.17
C LEU A 66 2.07 -15.84 4.89
N ALA A 67 2.26 -14.72 4.18
CA ALA A 67 1.19 -13.80 3.88
C ALA A 67 0.15 -14.40 2.91
N LYS A 68 0.58 -15.18 1.92
CA LYS A 68 -0.30 -15.90 1.01
C LYS A 68 -1.20 -16.87 1.76
N ASP A 69 -0.65 -17.63 2.71
CA ASP A 69 -1.43 -18.56 3.53
C ASP A 69 -2.43 -17.81 4.43
N ASN A 70 -2.01 -16.70 5.07
CA ASN A 70 -2.91 -15.83 5.85
C ASN A 70 -4.04 -15.24 5.00
N LEU A 71 -3.74 -14.83 3.76
CA LEU A 71 -4.70 -14.17 2.87
C LEU A 71 -5.60 -15.14 2.10
N ARG A 72 -5.24 -16.43 2.00
CA ARG A 72 -6.00 -17.42 1.22
C ARG A 72 -7.44 -17.60 1.70
N ALA A 73 -7.67 -17.45 3.00
CA ALA A 73 -9.01 -17.54 3.59
C ALA A 73 -9.77 -16.21 3.61
N LYS A 74 -9.11 -15.09 3.28
CA LYS A 74 -9.70 -13.74 3.34
C LYS A 74 -10.30 -13.36 1.98
N LYS A 75 -11.52 -12.82 1.98
CA LYS A 75 -12.12 -12.25 0.77
C LYS A 75 -11.29 -11.07 0.25
N ARG A 76 -11.19 -10.95 -1.07
CA ARG A 76 -10.61 -9.76 -1.71
C ARG A 76 -11.58 -8.59 -1.59
N TRP A 77 -11.05 -7.36 -1.54
CA TRP A 77 -11.90 -6.17 -1.45
C TRP A 77 -12.60 -5.92 -2.79
N ALA A 78 -13.74 -5.23 -2.76
CA ALA A 78 -14.40 -4.76 -3.97
C ALA A 78 -13.66 -3.54 -4.55
N GLU A 79 -13.75 -3.31 -5.87
CA GLU A 79 -13.12 -2.15 -6.52
C GLU A 79 -13.66 -0.81 -6.02
N ASN A 80 -14.88 -0.79 -5.49
CA ASN A 80 -15.53 0.36 -4.86
C ASN A 80 -15.32 0.43 -3.33
N VAL A 81 -14.30 -0.25 -2.79
CA VAL A 81 -14.00 -0.26 -1.35
C VAL A 81 -13.93 1.14 -0.74
N THR A 82 -13.36 2.11 -1.47
CA THR A 82 -13.26 3.49 -0.99
C THR A 82 -14.63 4.14 -0.78
N ASP A 83 -15.63 3.76 -1.58
CA ASP A 83 -16.98 4.30 -1.51
C ASP A 83 -17.74 3.65 -0.35
N ILE A 84 -17.68 2.32 -0.27
CA ILE A 84 -18.30 1.52 0.81
C ILE A 84 -17.78 2.00 2.17
N CYS A 85 -16.46 2.11 2.32
CA CYS A 85 -15.86 2.50 3.59
C CYS A 85 -16.10 3.98 3.93
N LYS A 86 -16.25 4.85 2.93
CA LYS A 86 -16.66 6.25 3.14
C LYS A 86 -18.06 6.32 3.75
N GLU A 87 -19.02 5.62 3.15
CA GLU A 87 -20.41 5.60 3.65
C GLU A 87 -20.49 5.05 5.07
N ALA A 88 -19.75 3.97 5.34
CA ALA A 88 -19.63 3.40 6.68
C ALA A 88 -18.98 4.37 7.69
N ALA A 89 -17.93 5.10 7.27
CA ALA A 89 -17.26 6.10 8.11
C ALA A 89 -18.18 7.28 8.45
N MET A 90 -18.91 7.81 7.47
CA MET A 90 -19.85 8.94 7.67
C MET A 90 -21.01 8.57 8.59
N SER A 91 -21.36 7.28 8.64
CA SER A 91 -22.42 6.75 9.50
C SER A 91 -21.92 6.35 10.89
N ASN A 92 -20.61 6.42 11.15
CA ASN A 92 -19.98 6.03 12.41
C ASN A 92 -19.39 7.24 13.14
N GLN A 93 -20.15 7.79 14.09
CA GLN A 93 -19.76 8.97 14.85
C GLN A 93 -18.49 8.74 15.70
N ALA A 94 -18.33 7.55 16.29
CA ALA A 94 -17.17 7.23 17.13
C ALA A 94 -15.89 7.20 16.31
N PHE A 95 -15.92 6.55 15.13
CA PHE A 95 -14.82 6.57 14.18
C PHE A 95 -14.46 8.00 13.77
N PHE A 96 -15.45 8.82 13.40
CA PHE A 96 -15.19 10.20 12.99
C PHE A 96 -14.55 11.03 14.10
N GLN A 97 -15.02 10.90 15.34
CA GLN A 97 -14.46 11.60 16.49
C GLN A 97 -13.00 11.20 16.76
N GLU A 98 -12.69 9.92 16.68
CA GLU A 98 -11.32 9.43 16.88
C GLU A 98 -10.38 9.89 15.75
N ALA A 99 -10.81 9.78 14.49
CA ALA A 99 -10.06 10.29 13.34
C ALA A 99 -9.75 11.79 13.47
N MET A 100 -10.73 12.58 13.94
CA MET A 100 -10.55 14.00 14.26
C MET A 100 -9.57 14.24 15.40
N HIS A 101 -9.66 13.43 16.46
CA HIS A 101 -8.75 13.53 17.59
C HIS A 101 -7.31 13.28 17.15
N ILE A 102 -7.04 12.14 16.49
CA ILE A 102 -5.73 11.77 15.95
C ILE A 102 -5.16 12.91 15.10
N ARG A 103 -5.98 13.48 14.21
CA ARG A 103 -5.55 14.57 13.34
C ARG A 103 -5.09 15.81 14.11
N MET A 104 -5.80 16.18 15.18
CA MET A 104 -5.56 17.42 15.93
C MET A 104 -4.46 17.28 16.97
N THR A 105 -4.20 16.07 17.47
CA THR A 105 -3.29 15.83 18.59
C THR A 105 -2.01 15.10 18.19
N SER A 106 -1.99 14.41 17.04
CA SER A 106 -0.80 13.76 16.53
C SER A 106 0.11 14.77 15.81
N PRO A 107 1.42 14.80 16.10
CA PRO A 107 2.41 15.53 15.29
C PRO A 107 2.40 15.08 13.81
N GLN A 108 1.94 13.84 13.56
CA GLN A 108 1.74 13.20 12.26
C GLN A 108 0.24 13.07 11.92
N GLY A 109 -0.60 13.99 12.39
CA GLY A 109 -2.06 13.94 12.17
C GLY A 109 -2.52 14.52 10.84
N HIS A 110 -1.65 15.25 10.13
CA HIS A 110 -2.02 15.96 8.92
C HIS A 110 -1.94 15.05 7.70
N PHE A 111 -3.11 14.74 7.17
CA PHE A 111 -3.25 14.02 5.92
C PHE A 111 -2.82 14.94 4.75
N GLU A 112 -1.60 14.79 4.20
CA GLU A 112 -1.26 15.45 2.93
C GLU A 112 -1.72 14.61 1.73
N ILE A 113 -1.82 15.26 0.58
CA ILE A 113 -2.35 14.63 -0.65
C ILE A 113 -1.46 13.43 -1.07
N ARG A 114 -0.15 13.47 -0.79
CA ARG A 114 0.79 12.40 -1.12
C ARG A 114 0.51 11.13 -0.32
N GLU A 115 0.31 11.24 0.99
CA GLU A 115 -0.11 10.13 1.86
C GLU A 115 -1.45 9.56 1.41
N HIS A 116 -2.26 10.35 0.71
CA HIS A 116 -3.64 9.96 0.38
C HIS A 116 -3.58 9.06 -0.83
N ILE A 117 -2.78 9.48 -1.80
CA ILE A 117 -2.39 8.68 -2.93
C ILE A 117 -1.83 7.33 -2.45
N ALA A 118 -0.94 7.32 -1.45
CA ALA A 118 -0.38 6.10 -0.89
C ALA A 118 -1.40 5.21 -0.18
N PHE A 119 -2.31 5.81 0.60
CA PHE A 119 -3.43 5.11 1.26
C PHE A 119 -4.41 4.51 0.24
N CYS A 120 -4.88 5.31 -0.72
CA CYS A 120 -5.78 4.88 -1.78
C CYS A 120 -5.16 3.76 -2.61
N PHE A 121 -3.88 3.85 -2.94
CA PHE A 121 -3.17 2.77 -3.61
C PHE A 121 -3.20 1.47 -2.80
N THR A 122 -2.92 1.52 -1.49
CA THR A 122 -3.02 0.35 -0.63
C THR A 122 -4.43 -0.25 -0.67
N CYS A 123 -5.47 0.56 -0.49
CA CYS A 123 -6.86 0.07 -0.51
C CYS A 123 -7.27 -0.52 -1.85
N ILE A 124 -7.01 0.17 -2.95
CA ILE A 124 -7.41 -0.25 -4.29
C ILE A 124 -6.60 -1.46 -4.75
N SER A 125 -5.29 -1.51 -4.45
CA SER A 125 -4.48 -2.70 -4.79
C SER A 125 -5.02 -3.98 -4.13
N LYS A 126 -5.71 -3.86 -2.99
CA LYS A 126 -6.32 -4.98 -2.29
C LYS A 126 -7.60 -5.52 -2.96
N SER A 127 -8.18 -4.78 -3.92
CA SER A 127 -9.24 -5.32 -4.78
C SER A 127 -8.71 -6.23 -5.89
N LEU A 128 -7.41 -6.18 -6.19
CA LEU A 128 -6.81 -7.08 -7.17
C LEU A 128 -6.79 -8.53 -6.66
N PRO A 129 -6.80 -9.52 -7.58
CA PRO A 129 -6.30 -10.87 -7.31
C PRO A 129 -4.94 -10.82 -6.62
N LEU A 130 -4.72 -11.76 -5.69
CA LEU A 130 -3.57 -11.72 -4.77
C LEU A 130 -2.23 -11.64 -5.51
N GLU A 131 -2.05 -12.45 -6.54
CA GLU A 131 -0.82 -12.51 -7.32
C GLU A 131 -0.58 -11.22 -8.11
N GLN A 132 -1.64 -10.59 -8.64
CA GLN A 132 -1.56 -9.28 -9.31
C GLN A 132 -1.14 -8.18 -8.32
N GLN A 133 -1.76 -8.14 -7.14
CA GLN A 133 -1.40 -7.20 -6.08
C GLN A 133 0.07 -7.34 -5.69
N ILE A 134 0.49 -8.57 -5.41
CA ILE A 134 1.84 -8.87 -4.92
C ILE A 134 2.90 -8.54 -5.98
N CYS A 135 2.71 -8.97 -7.22
CA CYS A 135 3.65 -8.66 -8.30
C CYS A 135 3.79 -7.15 -8.47
N LEU A 136 2.67 -6.42 -8.47
CA LEU A 136 2.66 -4.97 -8.62
C LEU A 136 3.42 -4.29 -7.48
N LEU A 137 3.17 -4.67 -6.21
CA LEU A 137 3.90 -4.11 -5.06
C LEU A 137 5.40 -4.42 -5.12
N LEU A 138 5.77 -5.68 -5.36
CA LEU A 138 7.18 -6.08 -5.42
C LEU A 138 7.92 -5.32 -6.52
N LYS A 139 7.29 -5.15 -7.69
CA LYS A 139 7.91 -4.48 -8.83
C LYS A 139 7.93 -2.96 -8.69
N GLU A 140 6.78 -2.37 -8.41
CA GLU A 140 6.56 -0.92 -8.53
C GLU A 140 6.81 -0.18 -7.22
N VAL A 141 6.86 -0.85 -6.06
CA VAL A 141 7.07 -0.19 -4.76
C VAL A 141 8.38 -0.62 -4.10
N TYR A 142 8.75 -1.90 -4.21
CA TYR A 142 9.95 -2.45 -3.55
C TYR A 142 11.10 -2.77 -4.52
N GLU A 143 10.92 -2.40 -5.79
CA GLU A 143 11.93 -2.38 -6.86
C GLU A 143 12.60 -3.74 -7.16
N PHE A 144 11.90 -4.85 -6.90
CA PHE A 144 12.38 -6.17 -7.29
C PHE A 144 12.41 -6.32 -8.81
N LYS A 145 13.42 -7.03 -9.32
CA LYS A 145 13.49 -7.43 -10.73
C LYS A 145 12.53 -8.58 -10.99
N VAL A 146 12.08 -8.70 -12.24
CA VAL A 146 11.09 -9.73 -12.65
C VAL A 146 11.54 -11.15 -12.26
N HIS A 147 12.82 -11.48 -12.43
CA HIS A 147 13.35 -12.79 -12.04
C HIS A 147 13.35 -13.01 -10.50
N GLU A 148 13.58 -11.96 -9.71
CA GLU A 148 13.49 -12.03 -8.24
C GLU A 148 12.04 -12.22 -7.79
N ILE A 149 11.10 -11.53 -8.43
CA ILE A 149 9.66 -11.72 -8.17
C ILE A 149 9.25 -13.15 -8.51
N ALA A 150 9.71 -13.68 -9.65
CA ALA A 150 9.45 -15.05 -10.06
C ALA A 150 9.94 -16.07 -9.00
N GLN A 151 11.11 -15.83 -8.41
CA GLN A 151 11.61 -16.61 -7.28
C GLN A 151 10.72 -16.45 -6.02
N ILE A 152 10.35 -15.21 -5.66
CA ILE A 152 9.52 -14.92 -4.48
C ILE A 152 8.18 -15.64 -4.54
N ILE A 153 7.49 -15.56 -5.68
CA ILE A 153 6.15 -16.14 -5.83
C ILE A 153 6.15 -17.61 -6.31
N ALA A 154 7.33 -18.20 -6.50
CA ALA A 154 7.53 -19.54 -7.05
C ALA A 154 6.78 -19.76 -8.38
N ASN A 155 7.01 -18.87 -9.35
CA ASN A 155 6.41 -18.94 -10.68
C ASN A 155 7.41 -18.56 -11.78
N THR A 156 7.00 -18.57 -13.05
CA THR A 156 7.85 -18.17 -14.18
C THR A 156 7.85 -16.67 -14.39
N GLU A 157 8.92 -16.12 -14.97
CA GLU A 157 8.97 -14.70 -15.36
C GLU A 157 7.85 -14.31 -16.33
N ALA A 158 7.40 -15.23 -17.19
CA ALA A 158 6.29 -14.99 -18.11
C ALA A 158 4.99 -14.71 -17.37
N ILE A 159 4.70 -15.51 -16.34
CA ILE A 159 3.51 -15.30 -15.49
C ILE A 159 3.64 -14.03 -14.66
N VAL A 160 4.82 -13.70 -14.13
CA VAL A 160 5.05 -12.42 -13.45
C VAL A 160 4.76 -11.24 -14.38
N LYS A 161 5.28 -11.25 -15.61
CA LYS A 161 5.02 -10.20 -16.61
C LYS A 161 3.53 -10.08 -16.92
N TYR A 162 2.82 -11.20 -17.02
CA TYR A 162 1.37 -11.22 -17.20
C TYR A 162 0.62 -10.60 -16.01
N TYR A 163 0.96 -10.97 -14.77
CA TYR A 163 0.34 -10.39 -13.58
C TYR A 163 0.63 -8.90 -13.41
N LEU A 164 1.85 -8.45 -13.74
CA LEU A 164 2.21 -7.04 -13.77
C LEU A 164 1.36 -6.27 -14.79
N HIS A 165 1.31 -6.75 -16.03
CA HIS A 165 0.55 -6.09 -17.09
C HIS A 165 -0.95 -6.00 -16.75
N THR A 166 -1.56 -7.12 -16.36
CA THR A 166 -2.99 -7.17 -16.03
C THR A 166 -3.35 -6.42 -14.75
N GLY A 167 -2.52 -6.51 -13.71
CA GLY A 167 -2.70 -5.78 -12.47
C GLY A 167 -2.58 -4.26 -12.67
N ARG A 168 -1.57 -3.82 -13.42
CA ARG A 168 -1.37 -2.42 -13.77
C ARG A 168 -2.53 -1.86 -14.59
N SER A 169 -2.94 -2.56 -15.65
CA SER A 169 -4.08 -2.14 -16.48
C SER A 169 -5.37 -1.96 -15.66
N LYS A 170 -5.66 -2.87 -14.73
CA LYS A 170 -6.79 -2.72 -13.80
C LYS A 170 -6.65 -1.50 -12.90
N MET A 171 -5.48 -1.31 -12.29
CA MET A 171 -5.26 -0.17 -11.40
C MET A 171 -5.40 1.17 -12.15
N VAL A 172 -4.85 1.26 -13.36
CA VAL A 172 -5.00 2.43 -14.25
C VAL A 172 -6.49 2.71 -14.50
N HIS A 173 -7.25 1.69 -14.88
CA HIS A 173 -8.69 1.83 -15.14
C HIS A 173 -9.48 2.28 -13.89
N ILE A 174 -9.22 1.65 -12.74
CA ILE A 174 -9.90 2.00 -11.47
C ILE A 174 -9.57 3.45 -11.08
N PHE A 175 -8.31 3.86 -11.18
CA PHE A 175 -7.90 5.22 -10.83
C PHE A 175 -8.44 6.27 -11.78
N GLU A 176 -8.52 5.99 -13.08
CA GLU A 176 -9.10 6.91 -14.05
C GLU A 176 -10.55 7.25 -13.70
N GLY A 177 -11.35 6.25 -13.31
CA GLY A 177 -12.75 6.46 -12.95
C GLY A 177 -12.97 7.11 -11.58
N ARG A 178 -11.95 7.11 -10.70
CA ARG A 178 -12.15 7.44 -9.26
C ARG A 178 -11.29 8.57 -8.74
N CYS A 179 -10.08 8.77 -9.24
CA CYS A 179 -9.13 9.71 -8.66
C CYS A 179 -9.49 11.15 -9.04
N ALA A 180 -9.88 11.97 -8.06
CA ALA A 180 -10.24 13.37 -8.29
C ALA A 180 -9.08 14.23 -8.80
N LEU A 181 -7.83 13.80 -8.56
CA LEU A 181 -6.63 14.43 -9.10
C LEU A 181 -6.47 14.20 -10.61
N ILE A 182 -7.07 13.14 -11.15
CA ILE A 182 -7.02 12.80 -12.59
C ILE A 182 -8.27 13.33 -13.30
N LYS A 183 -9.45 13.12 -12.70
CA LYS A 183 -10.72 13.58 -13.26
C LYS A 183 -11.42 14.48 -12.24
N LYS A 184 -11.78 15.71 -12.62
CA LYS A 184 -12.46 16.69 -11.73
C LYS A 184 -13.82 16.20 -11.18
N GLU A 185 -14.35 15.11 -11.74
CA GLU A 185 -15.57 14.39 -11.32
C GLU A 185 -15.28 13.09 -10.55
N GLY A 186 -14.01 12.76 -10.32
CA GLY A 186 -13.59 11.54 -9.63
C GLY A 186 -14.18 11.48 -8.22
N ILE A 187 -14.76 10.33 -7.88
CA ILE A 187 -15.48 10.08 -6.61
C ILE A 187 -14.58 10.25 -5.39
N CYS A 188 -13.24 10.21 -5.57
CA CYS A 188 -12.23 10.55 -4.56
C CYS A 188 -12.21 12.07 -4.26
N HIS A 189 -13.37 12.65 -3.99
CA HIS A 189 -13.56 14.00 -3.48
C HIS A 189 -12.93 14.17 -2.08
N GLN A 190 -12.36 13.12 -1.48
CA GLN A 190 -11.55 13.18 -0.27
C GLN A 190 -10.27 14.03 -0.44
N CYS A 191 -9.73 14.20 -1.65
CA CYS A 191 -8.65 15.16 -1.88
C CYS A 191 -9.07 16.63 -1.65
N SER A 192 -10.37 16.95 -1.74
CA SER A 192 -10.93 18.31 -1.70
C SER A 192 -11.90 18.55 -0.54
N GLU A 193 -12.59 17.52 -0.03
CA GLU A 193 -13.47 17.58 1.14
C GLU A 193 -12.70 17.39 2.45
N LEU A 194 -11.79 16.41 2.55
CA LEU A 194 -10.91 16.34 3.72
C LEU A 194 -10.06 17.60 3.74
N ASN A 195 -9.40 17.96 2.65
CA ASN A 195 -8.71 19.25 2.58
C ASN A 195 -9.64 20.45 2.79
N GLY A 196 -10.93 20.43 2.45
CA GLY A 196 -11.85 21.56 2.67
C GLY A 196 -12.36 21.69 4.11
N ILE A 197 -12.50 20.57 4.82
CA ILE A 197 -12.81 20.49 6.25
C ILE A 197 -11.55 20.78 7.08
N PHE A 198 -10.36 20.52 6.52
CA PHE A 198 -9.08 20.47 7.24
C PHE A 198 -8.05 21.51 6.81
N ASN A 199 -8.27 22.22 5.72
CA ASN A 199 -7.40 23.25 5.16
C ASN A 199 -8.29 24.34 4.49
N PRO A 200 -8.15 25.63 4.81
CA PRO A 200 -8.91 26.65 4.09
C PRO A 200 -8.63 26.54 2.58
N LYS A 201 -9.69 26.61 1.75
CA LYS A 201 -9.69 26.43 0.28
C LYS A 201 -8.54 27.14 -0.47
N GLN A 202 -7.98 28.19 0.11
CA GLN A 202 -6.88 29.01 -0.43
C GLN A 202 -5.50 28.32 -0.45
N LYS A 203 -5.26 27.22 0.29
CA LYS A 203 -3.97 26.48 0.28
C LYS A 203 -3.95 25.27 -0.64
N LEU A 204 -5.10 24.78 -1.10
CA LEU A 204 -5.20 23.52 -1.85
C LEU A 204 -4.49 23.57 -3.21
N GLN A 205 -4.68 24.66 -3.96
CA GLN A 205 -4.05 24.81 -5.28
C GLN A 205 -2.52 24.89 -5.18
N VAL A 206 -1.99 25.50 -4.12
CA VAL A 206 -0.55 25.59 -3.86
C VAL A 206 0.04 24.21 -3.55
N GLU A 207 -0.65 23.40 -2.75
CA GLU A 207 -0.21 22.03 -2.46
C GLU A 207 -0.32 21.11 -3.69
N LEU A 208 -1.37 21.25 -4.50
CA LEU A 208 -1.49 20.53 -5.78
C LEU A 208 -0.37 20.90 -6.75
N MET A 209 0.06 22.17 -6.78
CA MET A 209 1.23 22.62 -7.54
C MET A 209 2.57 22.05 -7.03
N LYS A 210 2.60 21.28 -5.94
CA LYS A 210 3.79 20.51 -5.54
C LYS A 210 3.77 19.07 -6.06
N ILE A 211 2.66 18.62 -6.63
CA ILE A 211 2.44 17.23 -7.05
C ILE A 211 2.46 17.16 -8.56
N GLU A 212 3.53 16.57 -9.11
CA GLU A 212 3.72 16.42 -10.56
C GLU A 212 2.54 15.72 -11.23
N MET A 213 2.07 14.61 -10.65
CA MET A 213 0.87 13.90 -11.12
C MET A 213 -0.37 14.80 -11.24
N ALA A 214 -0.54 15.79 -10.36
CA ALA A 214 -1.68 16.71 -10.41
C ALA A 214 -1.48 17.82 -11.44
N LYS A 215 -0.24 18.23 -11.72
CA LYS A 215 0.08 19.20 -12.78
C LYS A 215 -0.16 18.62 -14.17
N GLU A 216 0.17 17.34 -14.32
CA GLU A 216 0.14 16.65 -15.61
C GLU A 216 -1.21 15.98 -15.91
N ALA A 217 -2.10 15.92 -14.93
CA ALA A 217 -3.39 15.24 -15.00
C ALA A 217 -4.24 15.57 -16.24
N GLU A 218 -4.19 16.81 -16.73
CA GLU A 218 -4.98 17.24 -17.89
C GLU A 218 -4.39 16.80 -19.24
N ASN A 219 -3.07 16.55 -19.32
CA ASN A 219 -2.36 16.39 -20.60
C ASN A 219 -1.60 15.05 -20.75
N ALA A 220 -1.25 14.40 -19.64
CA ALA A 220 -0.53 13.13 -19.65
C ALA A 220 -1.45 11.96 -19.96
N ASP A 221 -0.88 10.91 -20.56
CA ASP A 221 -1.57 9.64 -20.67
C ASP A 221 -1.70 8.93 -19.31
N LYS A 222 -2.63 7.98 -19.25
CA LYS A 222 -3.03 7.32 -17.99
C LYS A 222 -1.93 6.42 -17.42
N GLU A 223 -1.07 5.87 -18.28
CA GLU A 223 0.07 5.06 -17.85
C GLU A 223 1.13 5.95 -17.21
N HIS A 224 1.41 7.11 -17.80
CA HIS A 224 2.34 8.09 -17.22
C HIS A 224 1.84 8.59 -15.85
N LEU A 225 0.56 8.92 -15.72
CA LEU A 225 -0.04 9.29 -14.44
C LEU A 225 0.03 8.16 -13.40
N PHE A 226 0.04 6.90 -13.85
CA PHE A 226 0.26 5.76 -12.98
C PHE A 226 1.72 5.65 -12.53
N ASP A 227 2.70 5.94 -13.40
CA ASP A 227 4.11 5.99 -13.01
C ASP A 227 4.39 7.08 -11.98
N LEU A 228 3.86 8.31 -12.19
CA LEU A 228 3.97 9.39 -11.22
C LEU A 228 3.32 9.03 -9.88
N ARG A 229 2.21 8.27 -9.90
CA ARG A 229 1.62 7.71 -8.68
C ARG A 229 2.58 6.76 -7.98
N MET A 230 3.24 5.86 -8.72
CA MET A 230 4.15 4.87 -8.13
C MET A 230 5.34 5.55 -7.46
N GLN A 231 5.89 6.62 -8.07
CA GLN A 231 6.96 7.43 -7.45
C GLN A 231 6.53 8.02 -6.09
N ILE A 232 5.27 8.46 -5.96
CA ILE A 232 4.73 8.94 -4.69
C ILE A 232 4.63 7.79 -3.68
N VAL A 233 4.10 6.64 -4.11
CA VAL A 233 3.90 5.47 -3.24
C VAL A 233 5.24 4.91 -2.73
N GLN A 234 6.26 4.83 -3.60
CA GLN A 234 7.63 4.40 -3.27
C GLN A 234 8.25 5.26 -2.18
N GLY A 235 8.02 6.58 -2.23
CA GLY A 235 8.56 7.54 -1.27
C GLY A 235 7.84 7.58 0.09
N ILE A 236 6.81 6.75 0.31
CA ILE A 236 6.00 6.81 1.53
C ILE A 236 6.04 5.48 2.27
N ASP A 237 6.62 5.50 3.47
CA ASP A 237 6.46 4.44 4.47
C ASP A 237 5.16 4.66 5.25
N PRO A 238 4.15 3.75 5.16
CA PRO A 238 2.91 3.88 5.90
C PRO A 238 3.06 3.97 7.42
N PHE A 239 4.18 3.48 7.99
CA PHE A 239 4.45 3.54 9.42
C PHE A 239 5.27 4.77 9.83
N GLY A 240 5.92 5.44 8.88
CA GLY A 240 6.84 6.55 9.12
C GLY A 240 6.37 7.89 8.56
N SER A 241 5.23 7.93 7.85
CA SER A 241 4.72 9.16 7.21
C SER A 241 4.16 10.17 8.23
N ASN A 242 4.04 11.42 7.78
CA ASN A 242 3.40 12.49 8.54
C ASN A 242 1.88 12.32 8.70
N ALA A 243 1.30 11.23 8.18
CA ALA A 243 -0.10 10.86 8.36
C ALA A 243 -0.26 9.44 8.92
N ALA A 244 0.82 8.80 9.38
CA ALA A 244 0.84 7.36 9.68
C ALA A 244 -0.28 6.95 10.66
N ALA A 245 -0.45 7.66 11.78
CA ALA A 245 -1.48 7.33 12.76
C ALA A 245 -2.90 7.35 12.16
N LEU A 246 -3.22 8.41 11.40
CA LEU A 246 -4.51 8.56 10.76
C LEU A 246 -4.72 7.57 9.61
N GLN A 247 -3.66 7.30 8.84
CA GLN A 247 -3.67 6.32 7.76
C GLN A 247 -3.93 4.91 8.27
N LEU A 248 -3.25 4.49 9.34
CA LEU A 248 -3.44 3.18 9.96
C LEU A 248 -4.84 3.05 10.59
N HIS A 249 -5.34 4.11 11.23
CA HIS A 249 -6.71 4.14 11.74
C HIS A 249 -7.75 3.94 10.63
N HIS A 250 -7.59 4.63 9.49
CA HIS A 250 -8.47 4.46 8.33
C HIS A 250 -8.34 3.08 7.68
N LEU A 251 -7.12 2.54 7.57
CA LEU A 251 -6.89 1.19 7.02
C LEU A 251 -7.64 0.14 7.85
N GLU A 252 -7.57 0.26 9.17
CA GLU A 252 -8.22 -0.66 10.08
C GLU A 252 -9.76 -0.57 9.98
N HIS A 253 -10.32 0.65 9.93
CA HIS A 253 -11.75 0.83 9.66
C HIS A 253 -12.17 0.20 8.33
N ASN A 254 -11.42 0.45 7.26
CA ASN A 254 -11.73 -0.12 5.94
C ASN A 254 -11.70 -1.65 5.99
N ARG A 255 -10.71 -2.24 6.66
CA ARG A 255 -10.63 -3.68 6.87
C ARG A 255 -11.85 -4.23 7.61
N MET A 256 -12.21 -3.63 8.74
CA MET A 256 -13.37 -4.04 9.52
C MET A 256 -14.67 -3.94 8.72
N VAL A 257 -14.87 -2.86 7.95
CA VAL A 257 -16.05 -2.71 7.09
C VAL A 257 -16.10 -3.83 6.05
N MET A 258 -14.99 -4.10 5.35
CA MET A 258 -14.96 -5.09 4.28
C MET A 258 -15.05 -6.54 4.76
N GLU A 259 -14.64 -6.83 6.00
CA GLU A 259 -14.79 -8.16 6.60
C GLU A 259 -16.23 -8.46 7.06
N ASN A 260 -17.04 -7.42 7.28
CA ASN A 260 -18.43 -7.55 7.71
C ASN A 260 -19.44 -7.64 6.54
N ILE A 261 -18.96 -7.73 5.28
CA ILE A 261 -19.76 -7.83 4.04
C ILE A 261 -19.51 -9.19 3.36
#